data_AF-A0A9D2GQW1-F1
#
_entry.id   AF-A0A9D2GQW1-F1
#
_cell.length_a   1.000
_cell.length_b   1.000
_cell.length_c   1.000
_cell.angle_alpha   90.00
_cell.angle_beta   90.00
_cell.angle_gamma   90.00
#
_symmetry.space_group_name_H-M   'P 1'
#
loop_
_entity.id
_entity.type
_entity.pdbx_description
1 polymer ?
#
loop_
_entity_poly.entity_id
_entity_poly.type
_entity_poly.pdbx_seq_one_letter_code
_entity_poly.pdbx_strand_id
1 'polypeptide(L)'
;MELWTTIITALVAPLTLGGAAILWKHLEKKSNLRIRELEAKVNESKSKQKRDYGTIYNVMTILLANMKADRCYIIQPHPLKKTQFISVVFEIDEMGILAVKERMTDYPVDNIPVFYGEISTRDFIFYREISDMKGKRDRANFAALGTESLFIKQMTDEDDVWVGSLVIDYLCEDRVAPDYARTEMGLAADKIQYILPPIEE
;
A
#
# COMPACT_ATOMS: atom_id res chain seq x y z
N MET A 1 -55.04 -19.34 50.32
CA MET A 1 -53.76 -19.56 49.61
C MET A 1 -53.50 -18.49 48.56
N GLU A 2 -54.52 -18.05 47.82
CA GLU A 2 -54.44 -17.03 46.75
C GLU A 2 -53.74 -15.70 47.13
N LEU A 3 -53.99 -15.13 48.32
CA LEU A 3 -53.46 -13.82 48.73
C LEU A 3 -51.94 -13.78 48.95
N TRP A 4 -51.34 -14.90 49.36
CA TRP A 4 -49.88 -14.96 49.61
C TRP A 4 -49.09 -15.10 48.31
N THR A 5 -49.63 -15.81 47.32
CA THR A 5 -49.02 -15.92 46.01
C THR A 5 -48.98 -14.57 45.30
N THR A 6 -50.07 -13.79 45.30
CA THR A 6 -50.12 -12.49 44.60
C THR A 6 -49.15 -11.46 45.18
N ILE A 7 -48.96 -11.45 46.51
CA ILE A 7 -48.02 -10.54 47.19
C ILE A 7 -46.57 -10.92 46.87
N ILE A 8 -46.25 -12.22 46.84
CA ILE A 8 -44.90 -12.71 46.49
C ILE A 8 -44.60 -12.42 45.02
N THR A 9 -45.54 -12.64 44.09
CA THR A 9 -45.33 -12.31 42.67
C THR A 9 -45.21 -10.81 42.43
N ALA A 10 -45.99 -9.98 43.15
CA ALA A 10 -45.95 -8.52 43.04
C ALA A 10 -44.68 -7.89 43.64
N LEU A 11 -44.00 -8.55 44.59
CA LEU A 11 -42.73 -8.08 45.15
C LEU A 11 -41.51 -8.60 44.38
N VAL A 12 -41.58 -9.82 43.83
CA VAL A 12 -40.46 -10.44 43.09
C VAL A 12 -40.36 -9.93 41.64
N ALA A 13 -41.49 -9.59 40.99
CA ALA A 13 -41.50 -9.07 39.62
C ALA A 13 -40.79 -7.70 39.46
N PRO A 14 -40.97 -6.70 40.35
CA PRO A 14 -40.24 -5.43 40.27
C PRO A 14 -38.75 -5.57 40.58
N LEU A 15 -38.36 -6.48 41.48
CA LEU A 15 -36.95 -6.75 41.81
C LEU A 15 -36.22 -7.41 40.63
N THR A 16 -36.88 -8.32 39.92
CA THR A 16 -36.32 -8.99 38.74
C THR A 16 -36.29 -8.08 37.50
N LEU A 17 -37.35 -7.31 37.24
CA LEU A 17 -37.38 -6.32 36.14
C LEU A 17 -36.46 -5.12 36.37
N GLY A 18 -36.42 -4.58 37.60
CA GLY A 18 -35.54 -3.47 37.96
C GLY A 18 -34.06 -3.86 37.96
N GLY A 19 -33.73 -5.04 38.50
CA GLY A 19 -32.38 -5.60 38.44
C GLY A 19 -31.93 -5.90 37.00
N ALA A 20 -32.83 -6.44 36.17
CA ALA A 20 -32.59 -6.63 34.75
C ALA A 20 -32.31 -5.28 34.06
N ALA A 21 -33.17 -4.26 34.25
CA ALA A 21 -32.99 -2.95 33.61
C ALA A 21 -31.65 -2.28 33.95
N ILE A 22 -31.18 -2.41 35.20
CA ILE A 22 -29.87 -1.91 35.63
C ILE A 22 -28.74 -2.67 34.94
N LEU A 23 -28.85 -4.00 34.85
CA LEU A 23 -27.90 -4.86 34.15
C LEU A 23 -27.85 -4.53 32.64
N TRP A 24 -29.01 -4.37 31.99
CA TRP A 24 -29.13 -3.97 30.59
C TRP A 24 -28.44 -2.63 30.33
N LYS A 25 -28.69 -1.60 31.16
CA LYS A 25 -27.99 -0.31 31.07
C LYS A 25 -26.48 -0.43 31.27
N HIS A 26 -26.03 -1.31 32.17
CA HIS A 26 -24.60 -1.56 32.38
C HIS A 26 -23.95 -2.26 31.18
N LEU A 27 -24.64 -3.23 30.58
CA LEU A 27 -24.18 -3.95 29.38
C LEU A 27 -24.13 -3.00 28.18
N GLU A 28 -25.14 -2.17 27.99
CA GLU A 28 -25.19 -1.15 26.94
C GLU A 28 -24.06 -0.14 27.10
N LYS A 29 -23.83 0.36 28.33
CA LYS A 29 -22.70 1.26 28.61
C LYS A 29 -21.35 0.61 28.27
N LYS A 30 -21.14 -0.66 28.66
CA LYS A 30 -19.91 -1.40 28.32
C LYS A 30 -19.77 -1.61 26.82
N SER A 31 -20.86 -1.93 26.12
CA SER A 31 -20.88 -2.07 24.66
C SER A 31 -20.53 -0.75 23.97
N ASN A 32 -21.15 0.35 24.39
CA ASN A 32 -20.91 1.69 23.84
C ASN A 32 -19.47 2.16 24.10
N LEU A 33 -18.88 1.81 25.25
CA LEU A 33 -17.45 2.06 25.51
C LEU A 33 -16.55 1.29 24.54
N ARG A 34 -16.82 0.00 24.34
CA ARG A 34 -16.06 -0.82 23.36
C ARG A 34 -16.19 -0.29 21.94
N ILE A 35 -17.39 0.11 21.53
CA ILE A 35 -17.62 0.72 20.20
C ILE A 35 -16.78 1.98 20.05
N ARG A 36 -16.79 2.87 21.05
CA ARG A 36 -15.96 4.10 21.03
C ARG A 36 -14.46 3.80 20.99
N GLU A 37 -14.00 2.79 21.72
CA GLU A 37 -12.59 2.36 21.67
C GLU A 37 -12.21 1.81 20.29
N LEU A 38 -13.09 1.03 19.66
CA LEU A 38 -12.89 0.53 18.31
C LEU A 38 -12.89 1.68 17.29
N GLU A 39 -13.83 2.60 17.38
CA GLU A 39 -13.89 3.81 16.54
C GLU A 39 -12.63 4.66 16.69
N ALA A 40 -12.14 4.85 17.92
CA ALA A 40 -10.91 5.59 18.19
C ALA A 40 -9.70 4.91 17.54
N LYS A 41 -9.55 3.58 17.69
CA LYS A 41 -8.47 2.81 17.06
C LYS A 41 -8.53 2.85 15.53
N VAL A 42 -9.73 2.71 14.97
CA VAL A 42 -9.93 2.83 13.52
C VAL A 42 -9.58 4.23 13.04
N ASN A 43 -10.00 5.28 13.75
CA ASN A 43 -9.69 6.65 13.38
C ASN A 43 -8.19 6.95 13.48
N GLU A 44 -7.52 6.43 14.52
CA GLU A 44 -6.07 6.54 14.66
C GLU A 44 -5.33 5.83 13.52
N SER A 45 -5.74 4.60 13.16
CA SER A 45 -5.15 3.86 12.04
C SER A 45 -5.33 4.58 10.70
N LYS A 46 -6.52 5.11 10.43
CA LYS A 46 -6.82 5.91 9.23
C LYS A 46 -6.00 7.21 9.20
N SER A 47 -5.87 7.88 10.34
CA SER A 47 -5.05 9.08 10.48
C SER A 47 -3.57 8.78 10.22
N LYS A 48 -3.06 7.67 10.74
CA LYS A 48 -1.71 7.19 10.45
C LYS A 48 -1.53 6.90 8.95
N GLN A 49 -2.39 6.07 8.36
CA GLN A 49 -2.34 5.74 6.94
C GLN A 49 -2.37 6.99 6.04
N LYS A 50 -3.22 7.96 6.36
CA LYS A 50 -3.29 9.23 5.62
C LYS A 50 -1.98 10.02 5.70
N ARG A 51 -1.34 10.05 6.87
CA ARG A 51 -0.02 10.69 7.03
C ARG A 51 1.04 9.96 6.22
N ASP A 52 1.08 8.64 6.31
CA ASP A 52 2.04 7.79 5.59
C ASP A 52 1.90 7.99 4.08
N TYR A 53 0.67 8.02 3.56
CA TYR A 53 0.39 8.26 2.14
C TYR A 53 0.86 9.66 1.71
N GLY A 54 0.55 10.69 2.52
CA GLY A 54 1.02 12.05 2.25
C GLY A 54 2.55 12.15 2.20
N THR A 55 3.24 11.42 3.09
CA THR A 55 4.70 11.34 3.09
C THR A 55 5.23 10.65 1.84
N ILE A 56 4.65 9.51 1.44
CA ILE A 56 5.04 8.78 0.22
C ILE A 56 4.88 9.68 -1.01
N TYR A 57 3.70 10.29 -1.19
CA TYR A 57 3.46 11.19 -2.31
C TYR A 57 4.44 12.36 -2.33
N ASN A 58 4.72 12.99 -1.19
CA ASN A 58 5.67 14.09 -1.13
C ASN A 58 7.10 13.66 -1.52
N VAL A 59 7.57 12.50 -1.04
CA VAL A 59 8.89 11.97 -1.40
C VAL A 59 8.96 11.66 -2.89
N MET A 60 7.93 11.01 -3.44
CA MET A 60 7.86 10.67 -4.86
C MET A 60 7.82 11.93 -5.76
N THR A 61 7.09 12.99 -5.36
CA THR A 61 7.05 14.26 -6.10
C THR A 61 8.41 14.93 -6.14
N ILE A 62 9.11 14.98 -5.00
CA ILE A 62 10.47 15.53 -4.94
C ILE A 62 11.42 14.71 -5.82
N LEU A 63 11.31 13.38 -5.77
CA LEU A 63 12.13 12.49 -6.57
C LEU A 63 11.89 12.68 -8.06
N LEU A 64 10.63 12.74 -8.50
CA LEU A 64 10.26 13.02 -9.90
C LEU A 64 10.91 14.31 -10.39
N ALA A 65 10.83 15.39 -9.59
CA ALA A 65 11.40 16.68 -9.92
C ALA A 65 12.94 16.67 -9.95
N ASN A 66 13.60 16.04 -8.97
CA ASN A 66 15.07 15.92 -8.91
C ASN A 66 15.61 15.12 -10.09
N MET A 67 14.93 14.03 -10.43
CA MET A 67 15.28 13.12 -11.52
C MET A 67 14.86 13.63 -12.89
N LYS A 68 14.06 14.71 -12.96
CA LYS A 68 13.45 15.26 -14.18
C LYS A 68 12.79 14.17 -15.02
N ALA A 69 12.08 13.28 -14.33
CA ALA A 69 11.45 12.12 -14.94
C ALA A 69 10.00 12.40 -15.28
N ASP A 70 9.48 11.61 -16.21
CA ASP A 70 8.10 11.73 -16.66
C ASP A 70 7.13 11.03 -15.70
N ARG A 71 7.55 9.91 -15.11
CA ARG A 71 6.74 9.10 -14.19
C ARG A 71 7.57 8.56 -13.02
N CYS A 72 6.94 8.52 -11.85
CA CYS A 72 7.47 7.95 -10.62
C CYS A 72 6.38 7.08 -10.00
N TYR A 73 6.64 5.79 -9.82
CA TYR A 73 5.64 4.86 -9.31
C TYR A 73 6.25 3.75 -8.46
N ILE A 74 5.40 3.14 -7.62
CA ILE A 74 5.79 2.04 -6.74
C ILE A 74 5.05 0.78 -7.17
N ILE A 75 5.83 -0.24 -7.53
CA ILE A 75 5.34 -1.59 -7.80
C ILE A 75 5.40 -2.38 -6.49
N GLN A 76 4.31 -3.05 -6.12
CA GLN A 76 4.29 -3.97 -4.98
C GLN A 76 3.82 -5.38 -5.39
N PRO A 77 4.44 -6.43 -4.85
CA PRO A 77 4.02 -7.81 -5.10
C PRO A 77 2.83 -8.23 -4.24
N HIS A 78 1.90 -8.98 -4.81
CA HIS A 78 0.69 -9.46 -4.14
C HIS A 78 0.46 -10.96 -4.41
N PRO A 79 0.23 -11.78 -3.37
CA PRO A 79 0.59 -11.58 -1.96
C PRO A 79 2.11 -11.54 -1.75
N LEU A 80 2.60 -10.92 -0.66
CA LEU A 80 4.04 -10.74 -0.40
C LEU A 80 4.81 -12.07 -0.32
N LYS A 81 4.26 -13.09 0.35
CA LYS A 81 4.95 -14.38 0.58
C LYS A 81 5.02 -15.29 -0.64
N LYS A 82 3.99 -15.25 -1.49
CA LYS A 82 3.90 -16.04 -2.71
C LYS A 82 3.29 -15.15 -3.79
N THR A 83 4.15 -14.32 -4.38
CA THR A 83 3.70 -13.35 -5.37
C THR A 83 3.06 -14.05 -6.56
N GLN A 84 1.84 -13.65 -6.87
CA GLN A 84 1.09 -14.07 -8.05
C GLN A 84 0.86 -12.89 -8.99
N PHE A 85 0.74 -11.70 -8.42
CA PHE A 85 0.47 -10.46 -9.13
C PHE A 85 1.45 -9.38 -8.68
N ILE A 86 1.64 -8.38 -9.53
CA ILE A 86 2.23 -7.10 -9.14
C ILE A 86 1.24 -5.99 -9.44
N SER A 87 1.22 -4.99 -8.57
CA SER A 87 0.36 -3.82 -8.73
C SER A 87 1.16 -2.54 -8.53
N VAL A 88 0.86 -1.54 -9.35
CA VAL A 88 1.31 -0.17 -9.12
C VAL A 88 0.38 0.48 -8.11
N VAL A 89 0.88 0.69 -6.89
CA VAL A 89 0.05 1.17 -5.77
C VAL A 89 0.04 2.70 -5.71
N PHE A 90 1.19 3.31 -5.95
CA PHE A 90 1.36 4.76 -6.03
C PHE A 90 1.94 5.14 -7.37
N GLU A 91 1.46 6.24 -7.93
CA GLU A 91 1.95 6.81 -9.18
C GLU A 91 1.84 8.33 -9.11
N ILE A 92 2.86 8.99 -9.64
CA ILE A 92 2.94 10.42 -9.90
C ILE A 92 3.52 10.58 -11.30
N ASP A 93 2.85 11.33 -12.14
CA ASP A 93 3.20 11.58 -13.53
C ASP A 93 3.21 13.09 -13.84
N GLU A 94 3.89 13.46 -14.92
CA GLU A 94 3.72 14.78 -15.52
C GLU A 94 2.38 14.86 -16.27
N MET A 95 1.85 16.08 -16.39
CA MET A 95 0.54 16.31 -17.00
C MET A 95 0.49 15.87 -18.46
N GLY A 96 -0.48 15.03 -18.80
CA GLY A 96 -0.74 14.59 -20.19
C GLY A 96 -0.05 13.27 -20.57
N ILE A 97 0.55 12.58 -19.60
CA ILE A 97 1.17 11.28 -19.79
C ILE A 97 0.19 10.16 -19.44
N LEU A 98 0.35 8.99 -20.09
CA LEU A 98 -0.46 7.81 -19.81
C LEU A 98 -0.05 7.18 -18.47
N ALA A 99 -1.02 7.07 -17.56
CA ALA A 99 -0.86 6.41 -16.27
C ALA A 99 -0.57 4.91 -16.44
N VAL A 100 0.47 4.43 -15.74
CA VAL A 100 0.89 3.03 -15.69
C VAL A 100 -0.02 2.23 -14.78
N LYS A 101 -0.53 2.85 -13.71
CA LYS A 101 -1.35 2.19 -12.68
C LYS A 101 -2.58 1.51 -13.24
N GLU A 102 -3.28 2.14 -14.18
CA GLU A 102 -4.47 1.57 -14.82
C GLU A 102 -4.18 0.28 -15.58
N ARG A 103 -2.95 0.13 -16.09
CA ARG A 103 -2.52 -1.04 -16.88
C ARG A 103 -1.85 -2.12 -16.04
N MET A 104 -1.18 -1.72 -14.96
CA MET A 104 -0.42 -2.61 -14.07
C MET A 104 -1.08 -2.71 -12.69
N THR A 105 -2.40 -2.89 -12.65
CA THR A 105 -3.12 -3.30 -11.43
C THR A 105 -3.41 -4.80 -11.53
N ASP A 106 -3.05 -5.54 -10.49
CA ASP A 106 -3.20 -6.99 -10.36
C ASP A 106 -2.65 -7.76 -11.57
N TYR A 107 -1.47 -7.33 -12.03
CA TYR A 107 -0.86 -7.85 -13.24
C TYR A 107 -0.16 -9.19 -12.95
N PRO A 108 -0.53 -10.31 -13.60
CA PRO A 108 0.06 -11.62 -13.30
C PRO A 108 1.57 -11.65 -13.57
N VAL A 109 2.35 -12.17 -12.63
CA VAL A 109 3.82 -12.28 -12.78
C VAL A 109 4.23 -13.15 -13.95
N ASP A 110 3.40 -14.15 -14.30
CA ASP A 110 3.61 -15.05 -15.44
C ASP A 110 3.63 -14.32 -16.80
N ASN A 111 3.04 -13.13 -16.86
CA ASN A 111 3.06 -12.30 -18.07
C ASN A 111 4.38 -11.53 -18.24
N ILE A 112 5.12 -11.31 -17.13
CA ILE A 112 6.37 -10.56 -17.06
C ILE A 112 7.44 -11.27 -16.20
N PRO A 113 7.73 -12.57 -16.45
CA PRO A 113 8.49 -13.39 -15.52
C PRO A 113 9.96 -12.99 -15.41
N VAL A 114 10.53 -12.45 -16.49
CA VAL A 114 11.94 -12.01 -16.50
C VAL A 114 12.09 -10.71 -15.72
N PHE A 115 11.25 -9.72 -16.03
CA PHE A 115 11.19 -8.47 -15.28
C PHE A 115 10.93 -8.70 -13.78
N TYR A 116 9.94 -9.53 -13.44
CA TYR A 116 9.64 -9.91 -12.05
C TYR A 116 10.87 -10.48 -11.33
N GLY A 117 11.59 -11.40 -11.97
CA GLY A 117 12.81 -11.99 -11.40
C GLY A 117 13.93 -10.97 -11.19
N GLU A 118 14.04 -9.96 -12.04
CA GLU A 118 15.05 -8.90 -11.88
C GLU A 118 14.69 -7.94 -10.75
N ILE A 119 13.46 -7.42 -10.70
CA ILE A 119 13.05 -6.41 -9.70
C ILE A 119 12.98 -6.95 -8.26
N SER A 120 12.81 -8.27 -8.11
CA SER A 120 12.71 -8.94 -6.80
C SER A 120 14.06 -9.34 -6.22
N THR A 121 15.14 -9.30 -7.01
CA THR A 121 16.47 -9.79 -6.59
C THR A 121 17.56 -8.74 -6.67
N ARG A 122 17.40 -7.72 -7.52
CA ARG A 122 18.44 -6.72 -7.77
C ARG A 122 18.10 -5.42 -7.06
N ASP A 123 19.02 -4.98 -6.22
CA ASP A 123 18.91 -3.73 -5.48
C ASP A 123 18.66 -2.51 -6.38
N PHE A 124 19.38 -2.44 -7.50
CA PHE A 124 19.26 -1.33 -8.45
C PHE A 124 19.38 -1.84 -9.88
N ILE A 125 18.48 -1.39 -10.73
CA ILE A 125 18.43 -1.71 -12.15
C ILE A 125 18.33 -0.41 -12.93
N PHE A 126 19.06 -0.37 -14.05
CA PHE A 126 18.97 0.69 -15.02
C PHE A 126 18.87 0.05 -16.40
N TYR A 127 17.80 0.39 -17.12
CA TYR A 127 17.70 0.13 -18.55
C TYR A 127 17.84 1.48 -19.25
N ARG A 128 18.95 1.65 -19.98
CA ARG A 128 19.20 2.85 -20.78
C ARG A 128 18.20 2.93 -21.91
N GLU A 129 17.89 1.79 -22.50
CA GLU A 129 16.81 1.65 -23.46
C GLU A 129 15.95 0.44 -23.06
N ILE A 130 14.64 0.52 -23.28
CA ILE A 130 13.76 -0.65 -23.09
C ILE A 130 14.18 -1.84 -23.97
N SER A 131 14.91 -1.58 -25.07
CA SER A 131 15.50 -2.61 -25.92
C SER A 131 16.46 -3.54 -25.15
N ASP A 132 17.09 -3.05 -24.07
CA ASP A 132 18.00 -3.79 -23.20
C ASP A 132 17.29 -4.83 -22.31
N MET A 133 15.98 -4.70 -22.09
CA MET A 133 15.27 -5.67 -21.24
C MET A 133 15.22 -7.03 -21.92
N LYS A 134 15.54 -8.10 -21.20
CA LYS A 134 15.66 -9.45 -21.79
C LYS A 134 14.30 -10.03 -22.22
N GLY A 135 13.23 -9.79 -21.46
CA GLY A 135 11.91 -10.34 -21.74
C GLY A 135 11.19 -9.63 -22.89
N LYS A 136 10.84 -10.37 -23.96
CA LYS A 136 10.10 -9.80 -25.11
C LYS A 136 8.74 -9.22 -24.72
N ARG A 137 8.02 -9.89 -23.81
CA ARG A 137 6.71 -9.43 -23.31
C ARG A 137 6.87 -8.18 -22.43
N ASP A 138 7.85 -8.19 -21.55
CA ASP A 138 8.21 -7.05 -20.70
C ASP A 138 8.46 -5.82 -21.56
N ARG A 139 9.34 -5.94 -22.57
CA ARG A 139 9.60 -4.86 -23.54
C ARG A 139 8.34 -4.36 -24.22
N ALA A 140 7.48 -5.25 -24.70
CA ALA A 140 6.24 -4.85 -25.37
C ALA A 140 5.28 -4.11 -24.42
N ASN A 141 5.24 -4.49 -23.14
CA ASN A 141 4.41 -3.82 -22.14
C ASN A 141 4.90 -2.38 -21.87
N PHE A 142 6.21 -2.21 -21.64
CA PHE A 142 6.80 -0.88 -21.41
C PHE A 142 6.78 -0.01 -22.66
N ALA A 143 7.07 -0.57 -23.84
CA ALA A 143 6.95 0.15 -25.12
C ALA A 143 5.53 0.68 -25.36
N ALA A 144 4.50 -0.10 -25.01
CA ALA A 144 3.12 0.32 -25.17
C ALA A 144 2.66 1.37 -24.14
N LEU A 145 3.48 1.63 -23.12
CA LEU A 145 3.35 2.76 -22.19
C LEU A 145 4.21 3.96 -22.61
N GLY A 146 4.93 3.86 -23.74
CA GLY A 146 5.85 4.89 -24.23
C GLY A 146 7.15 5.00 -23.45
N THR A 147 7.47 4.05 -22.57
CA THR A 147 8.72 4.06 -21.81
C THR A 147 9.90 3.84 -22.74
N GLU A 148 10.89 4.72 -22.69
CA GLU A 148 12.15 4.63 -23.43
C GLU A 148 13.29 4.14 -22.52
N SER A 149 13.36 4.66 -21.30
CA SER A 149 14.37 4.30 -20.30
C SER A 149 13.77 4.27 -18.90
N LEU A 150 14.39 3.50 -17.99
CA LEU A 150 13.89 3.40 -16.61
C LEU A 150 14.96 3.00 -15.59
N PHE A 151 14.82 3.56 -14.38
CA PHE A 151 15.56 3.15 -13.19
C PHE A 151 14.61 2.46 -12.21
N ILE A 152 15.13 1.43 -11.53
CA ILE A 152 14.40 0.70 -10.50
C ILE A 152 15.29 0.58 -9.28
N LYS A 153 14.75 0.94 -8.13
CA LYS A 153 15.35 0.71 -6.81
C LYS A 153 14.45 -0.24 -6.02
N GLN A 154 15.03 -1.35 -5.59
CA GLN A 154 14.37 -2.30 -4.71
C GLN A 154 14.13 -1.67 -3.32
N MET A 155 12.98 -2.00 -2.72
CA MET A 155 12.65 -1.69 -1.34
C MET A 155 12.44 -3.00 -0.56
N THR A 156 12.99 -3.06 0.64
CA THR A 156 12.90 -4.23 1.53
C THR A 156 12.36 -3.83 2.91
N ASP A 157 11.82 -4.80 3.64
CA ASP A 157 11.49 -4.64 5.05
C ASP A 157 12.73 -4.86 5.95
N GLU A 158 12.49 -4.93 7.27
CA GLU A 158 13.53 -5.14 8.29
C GLU A 158 14.22 -6.51 8.19
N ASP A 159 13.59 -7.49 7.53
CA ASP A 159 14.10 -8.85 7.34
C ASP A 159 14.77 -9.04 5.97
N ASP A 160 15.08 -7.93 5.27
CA ASP A 160 15.59 -7.90 3.90
C ASP A 160 14.66 -8.59 2.88
N VAL A 161 13.36 -8.69 3.20
CA VAL A 161 12.35 -9.25 2.30
C VAL A 161 11.84 -8.17 1.37
N TRP A 162 11.76 -8.47 0.08
CA TRP A 162 11.28 -7.54 -0.94
C TRP A 162 9.80 -7.17 -0.72
N VAL A 163 9.53 -5.88 -0.49
CA VAL A 163 8.18 -5.34 -0.28
C VAL A 163 7.65 -4.53 -1.47
N GLY A 164 8.52 -4.21 -2.42
CA GLY A 164 8.19 -3.43 -3.61
C GLY A 164 9.42 -2.82 -4.26
N SER A 165 9.19 -2.12 -5.37
CA SER A 165 10.24 -1.44 -6.11
C SER A 165 9.77 -0.05 -6.51
N LEU A 166 10.64 0.93 -6.27
CA LEU A 166 10.46 2.31 -6.70
C LEU A 166 10.99 2.45 -8.12
N VAL A 167 10.17 2.98 -9.01
CA VAL A 167 10.47 3.08 -10.44
C VAL A 167 10.44 4.54 -10.88
N ILE A 168 11.45 4.92 -11.65
CA ILE A 168 11.53 6.19 -12.37
C ILE A 168 11.57 5.86 -13.85
N ASP A 169 10.63 6.41 -14.61
CA ASP A 169 10.35 6.07 -16.00
C ASP A 169 10.37 7.34 -16.85
N TYR A 170 11.05 7.25 -18.00
CA TYR A 170 11.17 8.33 -18.97
C TYR A 170 10.58 7.91 -20.32
N LEU A 171 9.83 8.82 -20.94
CA LEU A 171 9.29 8.70 -22.31
C LEU A 171 10.25 9.21 -23.37
N CYS A 172 11.36 9.83 -22.96
CA CYS A 172 12.44 10.22 -23.83
C CYS A 172 13.78 9.76 -23.23
N GLU A 173 14.86 9.85 -24.02
CA GLU A 173 16.19 9.45 -23.56
C GLU A 173 16.56 10.16 -22.26
N ASP A 174 16.95 9.39 -21.24
CA ASP A 174 17.37 9.95 -19.95
C ASP A 174 18.61 10.83 -20.12
N ARG A 175 18.78 11.77 -19.18
CA ARG A 175 19.98 12.61 -19.10
C ARG A 175 20.68 12.48 -17.75
N VAL A 176 20.34 11.45 -16.99
CA VAL A 176 20.69 11.36 -15.56
C VAL A 176 21.77 10.30 -15.37
N ALA A 177 22.87 10.69 -14.71
CA ALA A 177 23.94 9.75 -14.41
C ALA A 177 23.43 8.63 -13.48
N PRO A 178 23.70 7.34 -13.76
CA PRO A 178 23.24 6.22 -12.93
C PRO A 178 23.66 6.30 -11.47
N ASP A 179 24.84 6.88 -11.17
CA ASP A 179 25.31 7.05 -9.79
C ASP A 179 24.51 8.10 -9.01
N TYR A 180 24.06 9.16 -9.69
CA TYR A 180 23.15 10.14 -9.12
C TYR A 180 21.79 9.51 -8.85
N ALA A 181 21.25 8.77 -9.84
CA ALA A 181 19.99 8.04 -9.71
C ALA A 181 20.00 7.07 -8.53
N ARG A 182 21.08 6.29 -8.39
CA ARG A 182 21.27 5.34 -7.27
C ARG A 182 21.21 6.05 -5.92
N THR A 183 21.82 7.22 -5.82
CA THR A 183 21.84 8.01 -4.57
C THR A 183 20.46 8.56 -4.24
N GLU A 184 19.83 9.28 -5.18
CA GLU A 184 18.52 9.90 -4.96
C GLU A 184 17.43 8.87 -4.71
N MET A 185 17.38 7.79 -5.50
CA MET A 185 16.39 6.73 -5.32
C MET A 185 16.63 5.93 -4.04
N GLY A 186 17.89 5.74 -3.61
CA GLY A 186 18.20 5.12 -2.32
C GLY A 186 17.66 5.94 -1.15
N LEU A 187 17.92 7.25 -1.14
CA LEU A 187 17.41 8.17 -0.11
C LEU A 187 15.87 8.23 -0.09
N ALA A 188 15.22 8.07 -1.25
CA ALA A 188 13.77 8.00 -1.33
C ALA A 188 13.23 6.66 -0.82
N ALA A 189 13.85 5.54 -1.22
CA ALA A 189 13.50 4.19 -0.77
C ALA A 189 13.57 4.06 0.76
N ASP A 190 14.66 4.55 1.39
CA ASP A 190 14.85 4.51 2.85
C ASP A 190 13.71 5.21 3.61
N LYS A 191 13.11 6.27 3.01
CA LYS A 191 11.99 7.01 3.60
C LYS A 191 10.64 6.34 3.40
N ILE A 192 10.51 5.48 2.39
CA ILE A 192 9.24 4.92 1.94
C ILE A 192 9.05 3.48 2.42
N GLN A 193 10.10 2.65 2.40
CA GLN A 193 9.98 1.20 2.51
C GLN A 193 9.27 0.70 3.78
N TYR A 194 9.39 1.44 4.89
CA TYR A 194 8.77 1.10 6.19
C TYR A 194 7.35 1.68 6.40
N ILE A 195 6.87 2.49 5.45
CA ILE A 195 5.55 3.16 5.54
C ILE A 195 4.61 2.76 4.40
N LEU A 196 5.02 1.78 3.58
CA LEU A 196 4.16 1.21 2.56
C LEU A 196 2.93 0.55 3.20
N PRO A 197 1.74 0.69 2.59
CA PRO A 197 0.55 0.03 3.10
C PRO A 197 0.74 -1.50 3.06
N PRO A 198 0.17 -2.21 4.05
CA PRO A 198 0.05 -3.65 3.94
C PRO A 198 -0.84 -3.96 2.74
N ILE A 199 -0.47 -5.00 2.02
CA ILE A 199 -1.26 -5.50 0.90
C ILE A 199 -2.13 -6.61 1.45
N GLU A 200 -3.44 -6.49 1.28
CA GLU A 200 -4.40 -7.53 1.65
C GLU A 200 -4.05 -8.85 0.91
N GLU A 201 -3.98 -9.96 1.66
CA GLU A 201 -3.64 -11.31 1.16
C GLU A 201 -4.71 -11.89 0.22
#